data_AF-A0A348UR51-F1
#
_entry.id   AF-A0A348UR51-F1
#
_cell.length_a   1.000
_cell.length_b   1.000
_cell.length_c   1.000
_cell.angle_alpha   90.00
_cell.angle_beta   90.00
_cell.angle_gamma   90.00
#
_symmetry.space_group_name_H-M   'P 1'
#
loop_
_entity.id
_entity.type
_entity.pdbx_description
1 polymer ?
#
loop_
_entity_poly.entity_id
_entity_poly.type
_entity_poly.pdbx_seq_one_letter_code
_entity_poly.pdbx_strand_id
1 'polypeptide(L)'
;MNFGTYDLMKKNVFENTITKRKQAELNLNKSEEKQRILLEELRYRNIIATAIAKASSLFISPDKVDYQAILRTMGESISVNRVYIFEITGNGRTLSNTYEWCAKGTEPQIENLKELDAHLFSWWTNQLQDGKNIVIEDVANLSSQAAAEKQILQSQRIQSLVCVPIWAKGKKLW
;
A
#
# COMPACT_ATOMS: atom_id res chain seq x y z
N MET A 1 -59.13 -13.18 -41.81
CA MET A 1 -57.64 -13.07 -41.79
C MET A 1 -57.34 -11.62 -41.43
N ASN A 2 -56.72 -11.21 -40.31
CA ASN A 2 -55.40 -11.60 -39.83
C ASN A 2 -55.20 -11.12 -38.37
N PHE A 3 -56.02 -11.60 -37.41
CA PHE A 3 -55.91 -11.18 -35.99
C PHE A 3 -54.63 -11.70 -35.32
N GLY A 4 -54.13 -12.87 -35.72
CA GLY A 4 -52.92 -13.48 -35.13
C GLY A 4 -51.61 -12.74 -35.43
N THR A 5 -51.49 -12.06 -36.57
CA THR A 5 -50.26 -11.32 -36.93
C THR A 5 -50.10 -10.02 -36.15
N TYR A 6 -51.19 -9.34 -35.80
CA TYR A 6 -51.14 -8.08 -35.08
C TYR A 6 -50.75 -8.27 -33.60
N ASP A 7 -51.27 -9.33 -32.97
CA ASP A 7 -50.87 -9.73 -31.61
C ASP A 7 -49.42 -10.21 -31.55
N LEU A 8 -48.95 -10.97 -32.56
CA LEU A 8 -47.54 -11.36 -32.66
C LEU A 8 -46.61 -10.14 -32.77
N MET A 9 -46.97 -9.14 -33.58
CA MET A 9 -46.17 -7.92 -33.71
C MET A 9 -46.10 -7.14 -32.39
N LYS A 10 -47.23 -6.97 -31.68
CA LYS A 10 -47.23 -6.30 -30.37
C LYS A 10 -46.38 -7.03 -29.34
N LYS A 11 -46.45 -8.36 -29.30
CA LYS A 11 -45.63 -9.18 -28.41
C LYS A 11 -44.13 -9.04 -28.70
N ASN A 12 -43.73 -9.10 -29.97
CA ASN A 12 -42.33 -8.90 -30.37
C ASN A 12 -41.79 -7.50 -30.08
N VAL A 13 -42.60 -6.46 -30.26
CA VAL A 13 -42.21 -5.09 -29.91
C VAL A 13 -42.01 -4.95 -28.40
N PHE A 14 -42.93 -5.50 -27.60
CA PHE A 14 -42.86 -5.46 -26.14
C PHE A 14 -41.62 -6.22 -25.59
N GLU A 15 -41.37 -7.44 -26.09
CA GLU A 15 -40.20 -8.23 -25.71
C GLU A 15 -38.87 -7.55 -26.09
N ASN A 16 -38.80 -6.91 -27.27
CA ASN A 16 -37.65 -6.11 -27.67
C ASN A 16 -37.45 -4.87 -26.79
N THR A 17 -38.52 -4.18 -26.40
CA THR A 17 -38.43 -3.02 -25.49
C THR A 17 -37.94 -3.42 -24.11
N ILE A 18 -38.44 -4.53 -23.56
CA ILE A 18 -37.96 -5.08 -22.27
C ILE A 18 -36.47 -5.43 -22.36
N THR A 19 -36.06 -6.10 -23.45
CA THR A 19 -34.66 -6.49 -23.65
C THR A 19 -33.73 -5.28 -23.74
N LYS A 20 -34.12 -4.25 -24.50
CA LYS A 20 -33.34 -3.00 -24.60
C LYS A 20 -33.24 -2.26 -23.26
N ARG A 21 -34.32 -2.19 -22.48
CA ARG A 21 -34.30 -1.58 -21.14
C ARG A 21 -33.38 -2.33 -20.18
N LYS A 22 -33.49 -3.66 -20.14
CA LYS A 22 -32.63 -4.51 -19.30
C LYS A 22 -31.15 -4.38 -19.68
N GLN A 23 -30.83 -4.23 -20.96
CA GLN A 23 -29.47 -3.98 -21.41
C GLN A 23 -28.97 -2.58 -21.02
N ALA A 24 -29.83 -1.56 -21.10
CA ALA A 24 -29.50 -0.20 -20.69
C ALA A 24 -29.24 -0.12 -19.17
N GLU A 25 -30.08 -0.76 -18.35
CA GLU A 25 -29.88 -0.89 -16.90
C GLU A 25 -28.57 -1.59 -16.55
N LEU A 26 -28.26 -2.71 -17.24
CA LEU A 26 -27.00 -3.41 -17.03
C LEU A 26 -25.77 -2.55 -17.37
N ASN A 27 -25.85 -1.78 -18.46
CA ASN A 27 -24.78 -0.87 -18.85
C ASN A 27 -24.64 0.30 -17.87
N LEU A 28 -25.74 0.82 -17.35
CA LEU A 28 -25.75 1.88 -16.33
C LEU A 28 -25.08 1.37 -15.04
N ASN A 29 -25.50 0.21 -14.53
CA ASN A 29 -24.90 -0.40 -13.33
C ASN A 29 -23.39 -0.65 -13.50
N LYS A 30 -22.97 -1.13 -14.68
CA LYS A 30 -21.53 -1.29 -15.00
C LYS A 30 -20.79 0.05 -15.03
N SER A 31 -21.42 1.10 -15.53
CA SER A 31 -20.82 2.44 -15.58
C SER A 31 -20.68 3.07 -14.19
N GLU A 32 -21.69 2.91 -13.34
CA GLU A 32 -21.68 3.39 -11.96
C GLU A 32 -20.61 2.66 -11.13
N GLU A 33 -20.50 1.35 -11.28
CA GLU A 33 -19.47 0.57 -10.59
C GLU A 33 -18.06 0.98 -11.05
N LYS A 34 -17.87 1.20 -12.35
CA LYS A 34 -16.60 1.72 -12.89
C LYS A 34 -16.28 3.11 -12.34
N GLN A 35 -17.26 3.99 -12.25
CA GLN A 35 -17.10 5.32 -11.66
C GLN A 35 -16.74 5.25 -10.17
N ARG A 36 -17.37 4.32 -9.42
CA ARG A 36 -17.08 4.09 -8.01
C ARG A 36 -15.64 3.66 -7.78
N ILE A 37 -15.17 2.66 -8.54
CA ILE A 37 -13.79 2.17 -8.46
C ILE A 37 -12.80 3.28 -8.82
N LEU A 38 -13.06 4.03 -9.90
CA LEU A 38 -12.19 5.12 -10.33
C LEU A 38 -12.13 6.25 -9.28
N LEU A 39 -13.28 6.60 -8.69
CA LEU A 39 -13.34 7.63 -7.64
C LEU A 39 -12.57 7.18 -6.39
N GLU A 40 -12.67 5.91 -6.02
CA GLU A 40 -11.91 5.33 -4.92
C GLU A 40 -10.40 5.38 -5.20
N GLU A 41 -9.96 5.00 -6.40
CA GLU A 41 -8.56 5.10 -6.82
C GLU A 41 -8.04 6.55 -6.77
N LEU A 42 -8.83 7.51 -7.27
CA LEU A 42 -8.48 8.93 -7.21
C LEU A 42 -8.37 9.45 -5.77
N ARG A 43 -9.26 9.00 -4.88
CA ARG A 43 -9.20 9.36 -3.46
C ARG A 43 -7.92 8.84 -2.81
N TYR A 44 -7.55 7.58 -3.05
CA TYR A 44 -6.29 7.03 -2.53
C TYR A 44 -5.06 7.77 -3.06
N ARG A 45 -5.01 8.05 -4.38
CA ARG A 45 -3.92 8.83 -4.98
C ARG A 45 -3.81 10.22 -4.36
N ASN A 46 -4.93 10.89 -4.10
CA ASN A 46 -4.95 12.21 -3.48
C ASN A 46 -4.44 12.18 -2.03
N ILE A 47 -4.88 11.18 -1.24
CA ILE A 47 -4.41 10.99 0.13
C ILE A 47 -2.89 10.81 0.17
N ILE A 48 -2.35 9.94 -0.67
CA ILE A 48 -0.90 9.67 -0.75
C ILE A 48 -0.14 10.94 -1.18
N ALA A 49 -0.60 11.62 -2.24
CA ALA A 49 0.05 12.85 -2.72
C ALA A 49 0.06 13.94 -1.63
N THR A 50 -1.04 14.08 -0.90
CA THR A 50 -1.15 15.04 0.21
C THR A 50 -0.23 14.67 1.36
N ALA A 51 -0.13 13.39 1.72
CA ALA A 51 0.78 12.89 2.75
C ALA A 51 2.24 13.23 2.41
N ILE A 52 2.64 12.95 1.16
CA ILE A 52 3.98 13.24 0.64
C ILE A 52 4.25 14.75 0.68
N ALA A 53 3.31 15.58 0.24
CA ALA A 53 3.49 17.04 0.24
C ALA A 53 3.68 17.59 1.66
N LYS A 54 2.85 17.13 2.62
CA LYS A 54 2.97 17.52 4.03
C LYS A 54 4.29 17.05 4.62
N ALA A 55 4.66 15.78 4.42
CA ALA A 55 5.94 15.23 4.87
C ALA A 55 7.12 16.02 4.27
N SER A 56 7.06 16.38 2.99
CA SER A 56 8.08 17.16 2.29
C SER A 56 8.26 18.56 2.89
N SER A 57 7.17 19.24 3.27
CA SER A 57 7.27 20.56 3.91
C SER A 57 8.00 20.52 5.26
N LEU A 58 7.95 19.40 5.98
CA LEU A 58 8.64 19.22 7.25
C LEU A 58 10.17 19.11 7.08
N PHE A 59 10.66 18.80 5.87
CA PHE A 59 12.09 18.80 5.57
C PHE A 59 12.66 20.21 5.28
N ILE A 60 11.81 21.21 5.04
CA ILE A 60 12.22 22.58 4.66
C ILE A 60 12.36 23.49 5.89
N SER A 61 12.06 22.99 7.09
CA SER A 61 12.18 23.77 8.32
C SER A 61 13.63 24.20 8.58
N PRO A 62 13.89 25.46 9.01
CA PRO A 62 15.24 25.93 9.34
C PRO A 62 15.85 25.23 10.57
N ASP A 63 15.03 24.54 11.37
CA ASP A 63 15.46 23.73 12.51
C ASP A 63 15.86 22.30 12.10
N LYS A 64 16.29 21.48 13.08
CA LYS A 64 16.51 20.05 12.88
C LYS A 64 15.22 19.38 12.39
N VAL A 65 15.34 18.54 11.35
CA VAL A 65 14.23 17.76 10.79
C VAL A 65 13.55 16.92 11.88
N ASP A 66 12.24 17.08 12.04
CA ASP A 66 11.42 16.28 12.94
C ASP A 66 10.93 15.01 12.22
N TYR A 67 11.76 13.97 12.27
CA TYR A 67 11.42 12.66 11.69
C TYR A 67 10.18 12.03 12.33
N GLN A 68 9.90 12.30 13.61
CA GLN A 68 8.71 11.76 14.27
C GLN A 68 7.43 12.37 13.70
N ALA A 69 7.41 13.68 13.48
CA ALA A 69 6.29 14.36 12.82
C ALA A 69 6.09 13.87 11.38
N ILE A 70 7.18 13.58 10.65
CA ILE A 70 7.12 13.02 9.29
C ILE A 70 6.50 11.62 9.30
N LEU A 71 7.01 10.71 10.13
CA LEU A 71 6.51 9.33 10.22
C LEU A 71 5.05 9.29 10.65
N ARG A 72 4.67 10.14 11.62
CA ARG A 72 3.27 10.31 12.03
C ARG A 72 2.38 10.78 10.89
N THR A 73 2.80 11.83 10.18
CA THR A 73 2.03 12.39 9.06
C THR A 73 1.77 11.33 7.99
N MET A 74 2.81 10.57 7.63
CA MET A 74 2.69 9.47 6.68
C MET A 74 1.74 8.39 7.23
N GLY A 75 2.01 7.91 8.45
CA GLY A 75 1.28 6.81 9.07
C GLY A 75 -0.22 7.07 9.23
N GLU A 76 -0.59 8.25 9.73
CA GLU A 76 -1.98 8.67 9.88
C GLU A 76 -2.67 8.84 8.52
N SER A 77 -1.96 9.36 7.50
CA SER A 77 -2.56 9.61 6.18
C SER A 77 -2.93 8.32 5.46
N ILE A 78 -2.09 7.28 5.53
CA ILE A 78 -2.36 5.98 4.88
C ILE A 78 -2.94 4.93 5.83
N SER A 79 -3.29 5.32 7.07
CA SER A 79 -3.95 4.47 8.07
C SER A 79 -3.20 3.16 8.37
N VAL A 80 -1.87 3.22 8.47
CA VAL A 80 -1.03 2.06 8.83
C VAL A 80 -0.77 1.99 10.34
N ASN A 81 -0.47 0.79 10.83
CA ASN A 81 -0.25 0.58 12.26
C ASN A 81 1.10 1.11 12.76
N ARG A 82 2.12 1.13 11.88
CA ARG A 82 3.50 1.46 12.23
C ARG A 82 4.25 2.00 11.00
N VAL A 83 5.11 2.98 11.22
CA VAL A 83 6.07 3.48 10.22
C VAL A 83 7.42 3.66 10.90
N TYR A 84 8.49 3.25 10.25
CA TYR A 84 9.84 3.34 10.83
C TYR A 84 10.91 3.60 9.78
N ILE A 85 12.06 4.07 10.25
CA ILE A 85 13.29 4.23 9.48
C ILE A 85 14.32 3.26 10.04
N PHE A 86 14.88 2.44 9.16
CA PHE A 86 16.06 1.64 9.47
C PHE A 86 17.30 2.32 8.94
N GLU A 87 18.28 2.51 9.81
CA GLU A 87 19.63 2.88 9.44
C GLU A 87 20.50 1.64 9.29
N ILE A 88 21.34 1.67 8.26
CA ILE A 88 22.25 0.59 7.93
C ILE A 88 23.67 1.08 8.18
N THR A 89 24.41 0.34 8.98
CA THR A 89 25.77 0.69 9.40
C THR A 89 26.71 -0.49 9.24
N GLY A 90 28.01 -0.24 9.44
CA GLY A 90 29.03 -1.30 9.36
C GLY A 90 29.22 -1.88 7.95
N ASN A 91 29.02 -1.07 6.90
CA ASN A 91 29.04 -1.49 5.49
C ASN A 91 28.01 -2.59 5.20
N GLY A 92 26.76 -2.34 5.58
CA GLY A 92 25.64 -3.21 5.19
C GLY A 92 25.40 -4.38 6.15
N ARG A 93 26.07 -4.40 7.31
CA ARG A 93 26.05 -5.53 8.24
C ARG A 93 25.05 -5.36 9.38
N THR A 94 24.73 -4.12 9.75
CA THR A 94 23.94 -3.85 10.94
C THR A 94 22.73 -3.00 10.58
N LEU A 95 21.53 -3.48 10.93
CA LEU A 95 20.26 -2.79 10.74
C LEU A 95 19.72 -2.33 12.09
N SER A 96 19.40 -1.05 12.22
CA SER A 96 18.81 -0.49 13.44
C SER A 96 17.58 0.35 13.11
N ASN A 97 16.45 0.07 13.77
CA ASN A 97 15.27 0.93 13.75
C ASN A 97 15.58 2.20 14.54
N THR A 98 15.83 3.33 13.88
CA THR A 98 16.27 4.58 14.54
C THR A 98 15.13 5.55 14.82
N TYR A 99 14.06 5.47 14.03
CA TYR A 99 12.84 6.25 14.25
C TYR A 99 11.63 5.37 14.02
N GLU A 100 10.67 5.45 14.93
CA GLU A 100 9.43 4.68 14.86
C GLU A 100 8.25 5.55 15.31
N TRP A 101 7.18 5.49 14.53
CA TRP A 101 5.86 5.94 14.91
C TRP A 101 4.89 4.74 14.93
N CYS A 102 4.02 4.71 15.94
CA CYS A 102 3.01 3.69 16.12
C CYS A 102 1.62 4.33 16.22
N ALA A 103 0.64 3.73 15.55
CA ALA A 103 -0.76 4.04 15.77
C ALA A 103 -1.20 3.61 17.18
N LYS A 104 -2.32 4.16 17.66
CA LYS A 104 -2.90 3.79 18.96
C LYS A 104 -3.20 2.29 19.01
N GLY A 105 -2.68 1.61 20.03
CA GLY A 105 -2.86 0.17 20.22
C GLY A 105 -1.83 -0.70 19.50
N THR A 106 -0.90 -0.11 18.74
CA THR A 106 0.24 -0.83 18.18
C THR A 106 1.40 -0.82 19.17
N GLU A 107 1.97 -2.00 19.46
CA GLU A 107 3.11 -2.15 20.35
C GLU A 107 4.43 -1.70 19.69
N PRO A 108 5.19 -0.75 20.23
CA PRO A 108 6.45 -0.30 19.64
C PRO A 108 7.51 -1.42 19.58
N GLN A 109 8.39 -1.36 18.60
CA GLN A 109 9.45 -2.35 18.36
C GLN A 109 10.84 -1.69 18.22
N ILE A 110 10.92 -0.37 18.37
CA ILE A 110 12.18 0.38 18.25
C ILE A 110 13.31 -0.14 19.14
N GLU A 111 13.00 -0.58 20.36
CA GLU A 111 14.01 -1.14 21.28
C GLU A 111 14.39 -2.59 20.95
N ASN A 112 13.47 -3.36 20.35
CA ASN A 112 13.72 -4.76 19.99
C ASN A 112 14.45 -4.90 18.65
N LEU A 113 14.40 -3.88 17.80
CA LEU A 113 14.94 -3.88 16.44
C LEU A 113 16.18 -3.00 16.35
N LYS A 114 17.11 -3.16 17.30
CA LYS A 114 18.42 -2.51 17.31
C LYS A 114 19.51 -3.52 16.96
N GLU A 115 20.51 -3.04 16.21
CA GLU A 115 21.75 -3.76 15.94
C GLU A 115 21.57 -5.16 15.37
N LEU A 116 20.56 -5.34 14.52
CA LEU A 116 20.26 -6.62 13.89
C LEU A 116 21.31 -6.95 12.83
N ASP A 117 21.73 -8.22 12.78
CA ASP A 117 22.60 -8.71 11.71
C ASP A 117 21.84 -8.79 10.39
N ALA A 118 22.25 -7.95 9.43
CA ALA A 118 21.68 -7.88 8.10
C ALA A 118 21.78 -9.20 7.33
N HIS A 119 22.79 -10.03 7.62
CA HIS A 119 22.99 -11.32 6.95
C HIS A 119 21.89 -12.33 7.27
N LEU A 120 21.20 -12.18 8.42
CA LEU A 120 20.05 -13.00 8.77
C LEU A 120 18.84 -12.73 7.87
N PHE A 121 18.80 -11.55 7.22
CA PHE A 121 17.70 -11.09 6.37
C PHE A 121 18.17 -10.95 4.91
N SER A 122 18.81 -12.00 4.39
CA SER A 122 19.43 -11.98 3.06
C SER A 122 18.44 -11.72 1.92
N TRP A 123 17.20 -12.18 2.01
CA TRP A 123 16.18 -11.93 0.98
C TRP A 123 15.81 -10.44 0.95
N TRP A 124 15.69 -9.83 2.12
CA TRP A 124 15.39 -8.40 2.26
C TRP A 124 16.55 -7.53 1.78
N THR A 125 17.76 -7.81 2.26
CA THR A 125 18.94 -6.99 2.00
C THR A 125 19.37 -7.02 0.55
N ASN A 126 19.32 -8.18 -0.12
CA ASN A 126 19.62 -8.30 -1.55
C ASN A 126 18.70 -7.42 -2.41
N GLN A 127 17.39 -7.41 -2.13
CA GLN A 127 16.44 -6.59 -2.90
C GLN A 127 16.65 -5.09 -2.69
N LEU A 128 16.88 -4.67 -1.45
CA LEU A 128 17.07 -3.25 -1.18
C LEU A 128 18.44 -2.75 -1.69
N GLN A 129 19.48 -3.58 -1.69
CA GLN A 129 20.78 -3.25 -2.32
C GLN A 129 20.66 -3.04 -3.84
N ASP A 130 19.73 -3.75 -4.48
CA ASP A 130 19.35 -3.57 -5.88
C ASP A 130 18.46 -2.33 -6.11
N GLY A 131 18.06 -1.63 -5.05
CA GLY A 131 17.14 -0.49 -5.10
C GLY A 131 15.70 -0.87 -5.42
N LYS A 132 15.32 -2.12 -5.18
CA LYS A 132 13.95 -2.60 -5.34
C LYS A 132 13.15 -2.26 -4.09
N ASN A 133 11.92 -1.80 -4.29
CA ASN A 133 10.94 -1.73 -3.22
C ASN A 133 10.48 -3.14 -2.86
N ILE A 134 10.20 -3.37 -1.59
CA ILE A 134 9.61 -4.62 -1.10
C ILE A 134 8.16 -4.33 -0.75
N VAL A 135 7.25 -5.08 -1.37
CA VAL A 135 5.81 -5.03 -1.10
C VAL A 135 5.36 -6.43 -0.73
N ILE A 136 4.82 -6.57 0.48
CA ILE A 136 4.31 -7.82 1.04
C ILE A 136 2.84 -7.58 1.33
N GLU A 137 1.96 -8.11 0.48
CA GLU A 137 0.50 -8.00 0.66
C GLU A 137 0.00 -8.90 1.80
N ASP A 138 0.64 -10.06 1.97
CA ASP A 138 0.36 -11.00 3.04
C ASP A 138 1.63 -11.76 3.44
N VAL A 139 2.06 -11.56 4.68
CA VAL A 139 3.24 -12.22 5.28
C VAL A 139 3.10 -13.74 5.27
N ALA A 140 1.88 -14.28 5.37
CA ALA A 140 1.64 -15.72 5.32
C ALA A 140 2.06 -16.33 3.96
N ASN A 141 2.06 -15.54 2.89
CA ASN A 141 2.39 -15.97 1.53
C ASN A 141 3.88 -15.81 1.18
N LEU A 142 4.71 -15.32 2.10
CA LEU A 142 6.16 -15.26 1.88
C LEU A 142 6.74 -16.67 1.63
N SER A 143 7.61 -16.74 0.63
CA SER A 143 8.28 -17.97 0.19
C SER A 143 9.31 -18.44 1.21
N SER A 144 9.78 -19.67 1.03
CA SER A 144 10.84 -20.25 1.88
C SER A 144 12.17 -19.50 1.81
N GLN A 145 12.42 -18.73 0.74
CA GLN A 145 13.61 -17.89 0.61
C GLN A 145 13.63 -16.72 1.59
N ALA A 146 12.44 -16.29 2.05
CA ALA A 146 12.26 -15.18 2.99
C ALA A 146 11.83 -15.69 4.38
N ALA A 147 12.26 -16.90 4.78
CA ALA A 147 11.78 -17.54 6.00
C ALA A 147 12.14 -16.77 7.27
N ALA A 148 13.35 -16.22 7.35
CA ALA A 148 13.80 -15.42 8.49
C ALA A 148 12.98 -14.13 8.62
N GLU A 149 12.75 -13.45 7.49
CA GLU A 149 11.90 -12.27 7.37
C GLU A 149 10.46 -12.57 7.77
N LYS A 150 9.90 -13.68 7.29
CA LYS A 150 8.55 -14.12 7.65
C LYS A 150 8.42 -14.33 9.16
N GLN A 151 9.39 -15.02 9.77
CA GLN A 151 9.37 -15.31 11.20
C GLN A 151 9.39 -14.03 12.05
N ILE A 152 10.28 -13.07 11.74
CA ILE A 152 10.38 -11.82 12.49
C ILE A 152 9.17 -10.90 12.27
N LEU A 153 8.55 -10.91 11.08
CA LEU A 153 7.33 -10.15 10.83
C LEU A 153 6.14 -10.76 11.58
N GLN A 154 6.02 -12.08 11.59
CA GLN A 154 4.95 -12.79 12.30
C GLN A 154 5.06 -12.64 13.82
N SER A 155 6.26 -12.67 14.39
CA SER A 155 6.45 -12.46 15.83
C SER A 155 5.99 -11.06 16.28
N GLN A 156 6.08 -10.07 15.38
CA GLN A 156 5.57 -8.71 15.56
C GLN A 156 4.11 -8.52 15.15
N ARG A 157 3.42 -9.60 14.75
CA ARG A 157 2.03 -9.61 14.27
C ARG A 157 1.81 -8.70 13.04
N ILE A 158 2.81 -8.57 12.19
CA ILE A 158 2.70 -7.83 10.92
C ILE A 158 1.99 -8.72 9.89
N GLN A 159 0.93 -8.19 9.26
CA GLN A 159 0.16 -8.87 8.22
C GLN A 159 0.64 -8.51 6.81
N SER A 160 0.96 -7.23 6.59
CA SER A 160 1.43 -6.70 5.31
C SER A 160 2.46 -5.60 5.56
N LEU A 161 3.29 -5.33 4.57
CA LEU A 161 4.40 -4.40 4.71
C LEU A 161 4.84 -3.80 3.37
N VAL A 162 5.20 -2.51 3.41
CA VAL A 162 5.94 -1.84 2.34
C VAL A 162 7.25 -1.33 2.90
N CYS A 163 8.35 -1.64 2.21
CA CYS A 163 9.68 -1.12 2.52
C CYS A 163 10.31 -0.51 1.28
N VAL A 164 10.81 0.71 1.42
CA VAL A 164 11.41 1.49 0.34
C VAL A 164 12.84 1.87 0.74
N PRO A 165 13.83 1.68 -0.16
CA PRO A 165 15.20 2.09 0.12
C PRO A 165 15.31 3.63 0.07
N ILE A 166 15.95 4.21 1.08
CA ILE A 166 16.24 5.65 1.16
C ILE A 166 17.73 5.86 0.85
N TRP A 167 18.02 6.77 -0.08
CA TRP A 167 19.39 7.06 -0.52
C TRP A 167 19.77 8.50 -0.18
N ALA A 168 20.95 8.70 0.42
CA ALA A 168 21.50 10.03 0.66
C ALA A 168 22.63 10.35 -0.34
N LYS A 169 22.59 11.54 -0.94
CA LYS A 169 23.65 12.09 -1.83
C LYS A 169 24.08 11.14 -2.96
N GLY A 170 23.16 10.36 -3.51
CA GLY A 170 23.45 9.41 -4.60
C GLY A 170 24.38 8.25 -4.22
N LYS A 171 24.67 8.07 -2.92
CA LYS A 171 25.46 6.94 -2.43
C LYS A 171 24.55 5.87 -1.85
N LYS A 172 24.96 4.62 -2.02
CA LYS A 172 24.32 3.51 -1.35
C LYS A 172 24.53 3.65 0.15
N LEU A 173 23.45 3.77 0.93
CA LEU A 173 23.50 3.66 2.40
C LEU A 173 23.45 2.18 2.80
N TRP A 174 24.32 1.40 2.16
CA TRP A 174 24.57 -0.01 2.38
C TRP A 174 26.08 -0.14 2.52
#